data_AF-A0A7U8C6Q2-F1
#
_entry.id   AF-A0A7U8C6Q2-F1
#
_cell.length_a   1.000
_cell.length_b   1.000
_cell.length_c   1.000
_cell.angle_alpha   90.00
_cell.angle_beta   90.00
_cell.angle_gamma   90.00
#
_symmetry.space_group_name_H-M   'P 1'
#
loop_
_entity.id
_entity.type
_entity.pdbx_description
1 polymer ?
#
loop_
_entity_poly.entity_id
_entity_poly.type
_entity_poly.pdbx_seq_one_letter_code
_entity_poly.pdbx_strand_id
1 'polypeptide(L)'
;MLEVKAALPFVTFFLGVYLVPYIEKRKNKAKSQEIFENLKLELTDEIKILPDKLRNMASCLDNMNYWEKNGEPKVDQPWYYVPREISCYFLKDTMNNSFQLLSEEQRYAAKSLQVQIEALKGYCTEIKATKVTDETRNQLRNNYKRYLFTGCATLNTMRIISGDPKGKIGKADEEIIDAILHEIDIDITNKDLKIIHKQIFDGGRS
;
A
#
# COMPACT_ATOMS: atom_id res chain seq x y z
N MET A 1 36.33 42.40 -37.09
CA MET A 1 34.92 42.55 -36.67
C MET A 1 33.95 41.71 -37.54
N LEU A 2 34.28 41.35 -38.79
CA LEU A 2 33.45 40.48 -39.65
C LEU A 2 33.43 38.99 -39.21
N GLU A 3 34.53 38.46 -38.69
CA GLU A 3 34.66 37.02 -38.39
C GLU A 3 33.76 36.55 -37.24
N VAL A 4 33.54 37.42 -36.24
CA VAL A 4 32.65 37.12 -35.09
C VAL A 4 31.19 37.02 -35.51
N LYS A 5 30.75 37.82 -36.51
CA LYS A 5 29.38 37.77 -37.05
C LYS A 5 29.12 36.52 -37.88
N ALA A 6 30.16 35.97 -38.52
CA ALA A 6 30.05 34.73 -39.29
C ALA A 6 30.01 33.48 -38.40
N ALA A 7 30.63 33.52 -37.22
CA ALA A 7 30.62 32.41 -36.25
C ALA A 7 29.33 32.33 -35.43
N LEU A 8 28.66 33.46 -35.20
CA LEU A 8 27.45 33.55 -34.36
C LEU A 8 26.32 32.57 -34.77
N PRO A 9 25.95 32.42 -36.06
CA PRO A 9 24.90 31.48 -36.47
C PRO A 9 25.26 30.02 -36.16
N PHE A 10 26.53 29.65 -36.30
CA PHE A 10 27.01 28.30 -35.98
C PHE A 10 26.98 28.04 -34.48
N VAL A 11 27.37 29.01 -33.65
CA VAL A 11 27.30 28.90 -32.19
C VAL A 11 25.85 28.78 -31.73
N THR A 12 24.95 29.63 -32.23
CA THR A 12 23.52 29.57 -31.88
C THR A 12 22.86 28.28 -32.36
N PHE A 13 23.23 27.77 -33.55
CA PHE A 13 22.79 26.48 -34.03
C PHE A 13 23.30 25.33 -33.15
N PHE A 14 24.57 25.36 -32.76
CA PHE A 14 25.14 24.33 -31.88
C PHE A 14 24.50 24.35 -30.48
N LEU A 15 24.25 25.54 -29.93
CA LEU A 15 23.53 25.73 -28.68
C LEU A 15 22.10 25.20 -28.77
N GLY A 16 21.36 25.57 -29.82
CA GLY A 16 19.96 25.18 -30.01
C GLY A 16 19.77 23.69 -30.33
N VAL A 17 20.64 23.10 -31.16
CA VAL A 17 20.48 21.71 -31.62
C VAL A 17 21.10 20.70 -30.66
N TYR A 18 22.23 21.03 -30.02
CA TYR A 18 22.96 20.07 -29.19
C TYR A 18 22.90 20.39 -27.70
N LEU A 19 23.10 21.66 -27.32
CA LEU A 19 23.19 22.03 -25.91
C LEU A 19 21.82 22.01 -25.21
N VAL A 20 20.77 22.54 -25.86
CA VAL A 20 19.41 22.57 -25.31
C VAL A 20 18.86 21.16 -25.06
N PRO A 21 18.86 20.22 -26.04
CA PRO A 21 18.37 18.87 -25.79
C PRO A 21 19.18 18.10 -24.73
N TYR A 22 20.50 18.37 -24.67
CA TYR A 22 21.35 17.78 -23.64
C TYR A 22 20.97 18.26 -22.23
N ILE A 23 20.79 19.58 -22.05
CA ILE A 23 20.37 20.17 -20.78
C ILE A 23 18.98 19.66 -20.38
N GLU A 24 18.04 19.63 -21.32
CA GLU A 24 16.69 19.10 -21.08
C GLU A 24 16.72 17.63 -20.67
N LYS A 25 17.51 16.79 -21.35
CA LYS A 25 17.67 15.38 -20.99
C LYS A 25 18.25 15.22 -19.58
N ARG A 26 19.23 16.04 -19.22
CA ARG A 26 19.84 16.00 -17.87
C ARG A 26 18.86 16.48 -16.80
N LYS A 27 18.09 17.53 -17.07
CA LYS A 27 17.04 18.05 -16.18
C LYS A 27 15.92 17.02 -15.98
N ASN A 28 15.46 16.39 -17.06
CA ASN A 28 14.43 15.35 -16.99
C ASN A 28 14.93 14.15 -16.18
N LYS A 29 16.17 13.70 -16.40
CA LYS A 29 16.77 12.63 -15.60
C LYS A 29 16.85 12.99 -14.11
N ALA A 30 17.28 14.21 -13.78
CA ALA A 30 17.37 14.66 -12.39
C ALA A 30 15.99 14.68 -11.73
N LYS A 31 14.97 15.22 -12.42
CA LYS A 31 13.58 15.23 -11.95
C LYS A 31 13.02 13.82 -11.73
N SER A 32 13.25 12.90 -12.66
CA SER A 32 12.82 11.50 -12.51
C SER A 32 13.45 10.84 -11.28
N GLN A 33 14.75 11.10 -11.03
CA GLN A 33 15.43 10.59 -9.84
C GLN A 33 14.83 11.18 -8.56
N GLU A 34 14.62 12.49 -8.52
CA GLU A 34 14.02 13.18 -7.38
C GLU A 34 12.63 12.62 -7.03
N ILE A 35 11.76 12.44 -8.03
CA ILE A 35 10.44 11.83 -7.85
C ILE A 35 10.56 10.42 -7.25
N PHE A 36 11.51 9.63 -7.74
CA PHE A 36 11.72 8.25 -7.27
C PHE A 36 12.25 8.20 -5.83
N GLU A 37 13.19 9.07 -5.46
CA GLU A 37 13.67 9.16 -4.08
C GLU A 37 12.58 9.66 -3.13
N ASN A 38 11.74 10.61 -3.55
CA ASN A 38 10.59 11.05 -2.77
C ASN A 38 9.57 9.92 -2.55
N LEU A 39 9.32 9.08 -3.56
CA LEU A 39 8.50 7.88 -3.39
C LEU A 39 9.11 6.94 -2.34
N LYS A 40 10.41 6.65 -2.44
CA LYS A 40 11.08 5.78 -1.46
C LYS A 40 10.98 6.32 -0.04
N LEU A 41 11.16 7.62 0.14
CA LEU A 41 11.04 8.28 1.43
C LEU A 41 9.63 8.09 2.00
N GLU A 42 8.61 8.41 1.21
CA GLU A 42 7.20 8.25 1.58
C GLU A 42 6.84 6.79 1.96
N LEU A 43 7.29 5.83 1.15
CA LEU A 43 7.08 4.41 1.43
C LEU A 43 7.81 3.97 2.69
N THR A 44 9.02 4.47 2.94
CA THR A 44 9.79 4.15 4.15
C THR A 44 9.09 4.63 5.41
N ASP A 45 8.41 5.77 5.35
CA ASP A 45 7.63 6.28 6.46
C ASP A 45 6.35 5.46 6.69
N GLU A 46 5.63 5.11 5.62
CA GLU A 46 4.44 4.24 5.75
C GLU A 46 4.80 2.82 6.21
N ILE A 47 5.93 2.25 5.79
CA ILE A 47 6.43 0.93 6.25
C ILE A 47 6.64 0.93 7.77
N LYS A 48 7.05 2.05 8.38
CA LYS A 48 7.24 2.15 9.83
C LYS A 48 5.91 2.23 10.58
N ILE A 49 4.91 2.89 10.00
CA ILE A 49 3.64 3.21 10.67
C ILE A 49 2.59 2.11 10.49
N LEU A 50 2.55 1.46 9.31
CA LEU A 50 1.54 0.45 8.98
C LEU A 50 1.48 -0.72 9.97
N PRO A 51 2.59 -1.28 10.48
CA PRO A 51 2.55 -2.34 11.51
C PRO A 51 1.69 -1.99 12.72
N ASP A 52 1.75 -0.76 13.23
CA ASP A 52 0.95 -0.35 14.39
C ASP A 52 -0.55 -0.25 14.03
N LYS A 53 -0.86 0.19 12.81
CA LYS A 53 -2.25 0.18 12.31
C LYS A 53 -2.80 -1.26 12.27
N LEU A 54 -1.99 -2.22 11.83
CA LEU A 54 -2.36 -3.64 11.77
C LEU A 54 -2.55 -4.24 13.18
N ARG A 55 -1.66 -3.94 14.14
CA ARG A 55 -1.80 -4.39 15.54
C ARG A 55 -3.09 -3.90 16.20
N ASN A 56 -3.40 -2.61 16.03
CA ASN A 56 -4.64 -2.03 16.56
C ASN A 56 -5.87 -2.72 15.93
N MET A 57 -5.82 -2.98 14.62
CA MET A 57 -6.89 -3.67 13.91
C MET A 57 -7.07 -5.11 14.40
N ALA A 58 -5.97 -5.84 14.60
CA ALA A 58 -5.99 -7.20 15.14
C ALA A 58 -6.52 -7.26 16.57
N SER A 59 -6.16 -6.27 17.41
CA SER A 59 -6.68 -6.16 18.78
C SER A 59 -8.19 -5.97 18.79
N CYS A 60 -8.73 -5.13 17.89
CA CYS A 60 -10.17 -4.99 17.73
C CYS A 60 -10.85 -6.27 17.21
N LEU A 61 -10.20 -6.99 16.30
CA LEU A 61 -10.70 -8.29 15.82
C LEU A 61 -10.73 -9.34 16.94
N ASP A 62 -9.69 -9.42 17.76
CA ASP A 62 -9.64 -10.32 18.92
C ASP A 62 -10.73 -9.98 19.93
N ASN A 63 -10.92 -8.70 20.23
CA ASN A 63 -12.01 -8.26 21.11
C ASN A 63 -13.39 -8.66 20.55
N MET A 64 -13.62 -8.53 19.24
CA MET A 64 -14.87 -8.99 18.61
C MET A 64 -15.07 -10.51 18.70
N ASN A 65 -14.02 -11.28 18.51
CA ASN A 65 -14.08 -12.74 18.63
C ASN A 65 -14.33 -13.17 20.09
N TYR A 66 -13.74 -12.46 21.06
CA TYR A 66 -14.04 -12.67 22.48
C TYR A 66 -15.49 -12.33 22.81
N TRP A 67 -15.99 -11.19 22.30
CA TRP A 67 -17.36 -10.77 22.54
C TRP A 67 -18.38 -11.76 21.97
N GLU A 68 -18.12 -12.33 20.79
CA GLU A 68 -18.97 -13.40 20.25
C GLU A 68 -19.03 -14.63 21.17
N LYS A 69 -17.91 -15.00 21.82
CA LYS A 69 -17.84 -16.18 22.68
C LYS A 69 -18.42 -15.95 24.08
N ASN A 70 -18.23 -14.77 24.65
CA ASN A 70 -18.51 -14.49 26.06
C ASN A 70 -19.74 -13.60 26.28
N GLY A 71 -20.35 -13.06 25.23
CA GLY A 71 -21.51 -12.17 25.34
C GLY A 71 -21.17 -10.72 25.73
N GLU A 72 -19.93 -10.46 26.16
CA GLU A 72 -19.42 -9.12 26.50
C GLU A 72 -18.02 -8.84 25.91
N PRO A 73 -17.66 -7.56 25.62
CA PRO A 73 -16.33 -7.21 25.13
C PRO A 73 -15.25 -7.33 26.22
N LYS A 74 -13.98 -7.53 25.81
CA LYS A 74 -12.84 -7.45 26.73
C LYS A 74 -12.70 -6.04 27.30
N VAL A 75 -12.54 -5.96 28.61
CA VAL A 75 -12.18 -4.74 29.34
C VAL A 75 -10.77 -4.31 28.94
N ASP A 76 -10.53 -3.00 28.85
CA ASP A 76 -9.23 -2.38 28.52
C ASP A 76 -8.64 -2.73 27.14
N GLN A 77 -9.47 -3.20 26.21
CA GLN A 77 -9.07 -3.46 24.83
C GLN A 77 -9.88 -2.59 23.85
N PRO A 78 -9.28 -2.05 22.79
CA PRO A 78 -10.02 -1.27 21.80
C PRO A 78 -11.04 -2.18 21.11
N TRP A 79 -12.30 -1.76 21.14
CA TRP A 79 -13.43 -2.49 20.52
C TRP A 79 -13.82 -1.91 19.14
N TYR A 80 -13.33 -0.70 18.84
CA TYR A 80 -13.52 0.00 17.57
C TYR A 80 -12.27 0.77 17.18
N TYR A 81 -11.84 0.64 15.92
CA TYR A 81 -10.68 1.36 15.40
C TYR A 81 -10.86 1.69 13.92
N VAL A 82 -10.65 2.96 13.57
CA VAL A 82 -10.54 3.42 12.18
C VAL A 82 -9.10 3.85 11.94
N PRO A 83 -8.32 3.11 11.13
CA PRO A 83 -6.95 3.49 10.85
C PRO A 83 -6.90 4.75 10.01
N ARG A 84 -5.84 5.53 10.22
CA ARG A 84 -5.54 6.67 9.34
C ARG A 84 -5.31 6.19 7.91
N GLU A 85 -5.81 6.96 6.96
CA GLU A 85 -5.66 6.71 5.54
C GLU A 85 -4.17 6.62 5.15
N ILE A 86 -3.86 5.67 4.27
CA ILE A 86 -2.56 5.60 3.61
C ILE A 86 -2.66 6.42 2.33
N SER A 87 -1.77 7.39 2.17
CA SER A 87 -1.64 8.19 0.95
C SER A 87 -0.24 8.01 0.41
N CYS A 88 -0.12 7.76 -0.90
CA CYS A 88 1.16 7.73 -1.60
C CYS A 88 1.12 8.73 -2.75
N TYR A 89 1.54 9.96 -2.49
CA TYR A 89 1.47 11.08 -3.43
C TYR A 89 2.38 10.86 -4.64
N PHE A 90 3.57 10.29 -4.43
CA PHE A 90 4.57 10.14 -5.50
C PHE A 90 4.40 8.86 -6.33
N LEU A 91 3.47 7.97 -5.99
CA LEU A 91 3.29 6.69 -6.70
C LEU A 91 2.92 6.91 -8.18
N LYS A 92 1.90 7.73 -8.43
CA LYS A 92 1.43 8.02 -9.79
C LYS A 92 2.48 8.74 -10.60
N ASP A 93 3.15 9.73 -10.00
CA ASP A 93 4.20 10.50 -10.67
C ASP A 93 5.42 9.63 -11.00
N THR A 94 5.78 8.69 -10.11
CA THR A 94 6.85 7.73 -10.37
C THR A 94 6.50 6.81 -11.53
N MET A 95 5.26 6.30 -11.58
CA MET A 95 4.81 5.44 -12.67
C MET A 95 4.80 6.15 -14.03
N ASN A 96 4.59 7.47 -14.04
CA ASN A 96 4.58 8.25 -15.28
C ASN A 96 5.96 8.76 -15.70
N ASN A 97 6.79 9.18 -14.74
CA ASN A 97 8.03 9.93 -15.02
C ASN A 97 9.31 9.14 -14.73
N SER A 98 9.22 8.08 -13.93
CA SER A 98 10.37 7.37 -13.36
C SER A 98 10.28 5.85 -13.54
N PHE A 99 9.36 5.36 -14.38
CA PHE A 99 9.12 3.93 -14.63
C PHE A 99 10.38 3.14 -15.01
N GLN A 100 11.28 3.78 -15.77
CA GLN A 100 12.57 3.20 -16.19
C GLN A 100 13.58 3.01 -15.05
N LEU A 101 13.39 3.68 -13.90
CA LEU A 101 14.24 3.55 -12.72
C LEU A 101 13.82 2.37 -11.82
N LEU A 102 12.59 1.87 -11.99
CA LEU A 102 12.07 0.72 -11.26
C LEU A 102 12.53 -0.58 -11.92
N SER A 103 12.89 -1.58 -11.12
CA SER A 103 13.05 -2.96 -11.61
C SER A 103 11.72 -3.54 -12.09
N GLU A 104 11.74 -4.67 -12.80
CA GLU A 104 10.52 -5.34 -13.23
C GLU A 104 9.58 -5.66 -12.05
N GLU A 105 10.12 -6.24 -10.99
CA GLU A 105 9.40 -6.58 -9.77
C GLU A 105 8.82 -5.35 -9.09
N GLN A 106 9.59 -4.26 -9.02
CA GLN A 106 9.14 -2.98 -8.48
C GLN A 106 8.00 -2.37 -9.31
N ARG A 107 8.02 -2.53 -10.64
CA ARG A 107 6.93 -2.06 -11.51
C ARG A 107 5.65 -2.85 -11.29
N TYR A 108 5.73 -4.16 -11.11
CA TYR A 108 4.55 -4.96 -10.77
C TYR A 108 4.02 -4.60 -9.39
N ALA A 109 4.91 -4.47 -8.40
CA ALA A 109 4.55 -4.05 -7.05
C ALA A 109 3.87 -2.66 -7.06
N ALA A 110 4.39 -1.68 -7.80
CA ALA A 110 3.80 -0.34 -7.88
C ALA A 110 2.37 -0.35 -8.46
N LYS A 111 2.10 -1.21 -9.46
CA LYS A 111 0.73 -1.40 -10.00
C LYS A 111 -0.20 -2.00 -8.95
N SER A 112 0.27 -3.02 -8.22
CA SER A 112 -0.50 -3.65 -7.15
C SER A 112 -0.77 -2.68 -5.99
N LEU A 113 0.22 -1.86 -5.62
CA LEU A 113 0.13 -0.92 -4.51
C LEU A 113 -1.03 0.07 -4.71
N GLN A 114 -1.25 0.54 -5.94
CA GLN A 114 -2.33 1.46 -6.24
C GLN A 114 -3.71 0.86 -5.89
N VAL A 115 -3.96 -0.37 -6.34
CA VAL A 115 -5.21 -1.09 -6.07
C VAL A 115 -5.36 -1.39 -4.58
N GLN A 116 -4.26 -1.79 -3.93
CA GLN A 116 -4.25 -2.11 -2.50
C GLN A 116 -4.57 -0.88 -1.64
N ILE A 117 -3.98 0.28 -1.94
CA ILE A 117 -4.26 1.54 -1.24
C ILE A 117 -5.73 1.94 -1.41
N GLU A 118 -6.30 1.82 -2.61
CA GLU A 118 -7.72 2.11 -2.87
C GLU A 118 -8.64 1.17 -2.08
N ALA A 119 -8.31 -0.13 -2.01
CA ALA A 119 -9.07 -1.09 -1.22
C ALA A 119 -9.04 -0.77 0.29
N LEU A 120 -7.86 -0.43 0.83
CA LEU A 120 -7.73 -0.04 2.24
C LEU A 120 -8.56 1.21 2.56
N LYS A 121 -8.59 2.20 1.66
CA LYS A 121 -9.45 3.39 1.79
C LYS A 121 -10.94 3.03 1.82
N GLY A 122 -11.35 2.09 0.95
CA GLY A 122 -12.70 1.53 0.95
C GLY A 122 -13.05 0.92 2.30
N TYR A 123 -12.20 0.05 2.84
CA TYR A 123 -12.42 -0.57 4.14
C TYR A 123 -12.48 0.45 5.28
N CYS A 124 -11.59 1.46 5.31
CA CYS A 124 -11.67 2.54 6.30
C CYS A 124 -13.02 3.27 6.24
N THR A 125 -13.53 3.53 5.03
CA THR A 125 -14.81 4.21 4.83
C THR A 125 -15.96 3.36 5.34
N GLU A 126 -15.97 2.06 5.02
CA GLU A 126 -16.98 1.12 5.51
C GLU A 126 -16.95 0.97 7.03
N ILE A 127 -15.76 0.84 7.64
CA ILE A 127 -15.60 0.78 9.10
C ILE A 127 -16.15 2.06 9.74
N LYS A 128 -15.82 3.24 9.18
CA LYS A 128 -16.30 4.54 9.67
C LYS A 128 -17.83 4.67 9.61
N ALA A 129 -18.45 4.12 8.56
CA ALA A 129 -19.90 4.14 8.38
C ALA A 129 -20.64 3.11 9.26
N THR A 130 -19.95 2.05 9.69
CA THR A 130 -20.55 0.94 10.44
C THR A 130 -20.67 1.30 11.92
N LYS A 131 -21.90 1.50 12.41
CA LYS A 131 -22.18 1.59 13.85
C LYS A 131 -21.91 0.23 14.49
N VAL A 132 -21.39 0.19 15.71
CA VAL A 132 -21.16 -1.08 16.43
C VAL A 132 -22.44 -1.51 17.13
N THR A 133 -23.18 -2.43 16.50
CA THR A 133 -24.37 -3.08 17.07
C THR A 133 -24.25 -4.59 16.86
N ASP A 134 -25.18 -5.36 17.45
CA ASP A 134 -25.21 -6.81 17.27
C ASP A 134 -25.45 -7.20 15.81
N GLU A 135 -26.27 -6.45 15.07
CA GLU A 135 -26.58 -6.76 13.66
C GLU A 135 -25.38 -6.49 12.72
N THR A 136 -24.57 -5.48 13.03
CA THR A 136 -23.46 -5.03 12.17
C THR A 136 -22.10 -5.61 12.56
N ARG A 137 -22.02 -6.31 13.70
CA ARG A 137 -20.78 -6.89 14.24
C ARG A 137 -20.07 -7.78 13.23
N ASN A 138 -20.81 -8.61 12.50
CA ASN A 138 -20.25 -9.49 11.48
C ASN A 138 -19.65 -8.74 10.29
N GLN A 139 -20.31 -7.66 9.87
CA GLN A 139 -19.80 -6.79 8.81
C GLN A 139 -18.50 -6.12 9.24
N LEU A 140 -18.48 -5.56 10.45
CA LEU A 140 -17.31 -4.88 10.98
C LEU A 140 -16.11 -5.83 11.15
N ARG A 141 -16.36 -7.04 11.66
CA ARG A 141 -15.36 -8.11 11.76
C ARG A 141 -14.76 -8.48 10.39
N ASN A 142 -15.62 -8.62 9.37
CA ASN A 142 -15.16 -8.91 8.01
C ASN A 142 -14.30 -7.78 7.45
N ASN A 143 -14.62 -6.52 7.77
CA ASN A 143 -13.83 -5.38 7.34
C ASN A 143 -12.45 -5.35 8.01
N TYR A 144 -12.36 -5.70 9.30
CA TYR A 144 -11.08 -5.87 9.98
C TYR A 144 -10.25 -6.99 9.36
N LYS A 145 -10.86 -8.14 9.05
CA LYS A 145 -10.18 -9.24 8.36
C LYS A 145 -9.63 -8.84 6.99
N ARG A 146 -10.45 -8.17 6.17
CA ARG A 146 -10.06 -7.64 4.85
C ARG A 146 -8.91 -6.64 4.98
N TYR A 147 -9.02 -5.71 5.92
CA TYR A 147 -7.97 -4.72 6.17
C TYR A 147 -6.65 -5.38 6.58
N LEU A 148 -6.68 -6.36 7.49
CA LEU A 148 -5.47 -7.09 7.90
C LEU A 148 -4.82 -7.82 6.73
N PHE A 149 -5.62 -8.55 5.93
CA PHE A 149 -5.13 -9.28 4.77
C PHE A 149 -4.48 -8.33 3.74
N THR A 150 -5.23 -7.32 3.29
CA THR A 150 -4.75 -6.36 2.30
C THR A 150 -3.62 -5.50 2.86
N GLY A 151 -3.65 -5.17 4.14
CA GLY A 151 -2.64 -4.36 4.81
C GLY A 151 -1.29 -5.09 4.93
N CYS A 152 -1.29 -6.38 5.22
CA CYS A 152 -0.08 -7.20 5.15
C CYS A 152 0.48 -7.26 3.73
N ALA A 153 -0.36 -7.51 2.72
CA ALA A 153 0.06 -7.49 1.32
C ALA A 153 0.63 -6.11 0.92
N THR A 154 -0.03 -5.03 1.35
CA THR A 154 0.41 -3.64 1.12
C THR A 154 1.79 -3.38 1.71
N LEU A 155 2.03 -3.82 2.95
CA LEU A 155 3.33 -3.66 3.61
C LEU A 155 4.44 -4.35 2.82
N ASN A 156 4.20 -5.57 2.34
CA ASN A 156 5.16 -6.27 1.48
C ASN A 156 5.42 -5.52 0.17
N THR A 157 4.36 -5.04 -0.47
CA THR A 157 4.44 -4.29 -1.72
C THR A 157 5.28 -3.02 -1.55
N MET A 158 5.04 -2.26 -0.47
CA MET A 158 5.82 -1.06 -0.15
C MET A 158 7.31 -1.40 0.02
N ARG A 159 7.64 -2.49 0.72
CA ARG A 159 9.01 -2.98 0.92
C ARG A 159 9.71 -3.30 -0.39
N ILE A 160 9.02 -3.97 -1.32
CA ILE A 160 9.57 -4.29 -2.64
C ILE A 160 9.91 -3.01 -3.41
N ILE A 161 8.99 -2.04 -3.43
CA ILE A 161 9.18 -0.79 -4.18
C ILE A 161 10.29 0.06 -3.56
N SER A 162 10.36 0.15 -2.22
CA SER A 162 11.40 0.91 -1.53
C SER A 162 12.79 0.26 -1.62
N GLY A 163 12.85 -1.03 -1.94
CA GLY A 163 14.09 -1.82 -1.89
C GLY A 163 14.46 -2.28 -0.48
N ASP A 164 13.47 -2.39 0.42
CA ASP A 164 13.65 -2.94 1.76
C ASP A 164 13.98 -4.46 1.67
N PRO A 165 15.07 -4.93 2.30
CA PRO A 165 15.47 -6.35 2.28
C PRO A 165 14.42 -7.33 2.80
N LYS A 166 13.43 -6.86 3.58
CA LYS A 166 12.32 -7.67 4.08
C LYS A 166 11.21 -7.88 3.04
N GLY A 167 11.29 -7.25 1.88
CA GLY A 167 10.36 -7.48 0.77
C GLY A 167 10.46 -8.91 0.25
N LYS A 168 9.33 -9.61 0.20
CA LYS A 168 9.24 -11.01 -0.25
C LYS A 168 8.68 -11.09 -1.65
N ILE A 169 9.43 -11.68 -2.58
CA ILE A 169 9.08 -11.81 -3.99
C ILE A 169 8.90 -13.29 -4.33
N GLY A 170 7.98 -13.60 -5.25
CA GLY A 170 7.73 -14.97 -5.73
C GLY A 170 7.10 -15.91 -4.71
N LYS A 171 6.49 -15.35 -3.66
CA LYS A 171 5.77 -16.09 -2.61
C LYS A 171 4.26 -15.94 -2.80
N ALA A 172 3.50 -16.97 -2.41
CA ALA A 172 2.06 -16.88 -2.36
C ALA A 172 1.62 -15.84 -1.31
N ASP A 173 0.49 -15.18 -1.55
CA ASP A 173 -0.03 -14.13 -0.66
C ASP A 173 -0.24 -14.66 0.75
N GLU A 174 -0.70 -15.89 0.91
CA GLU A 174 -0.90 -16.52 2.23
C GLU A 174 0.41 -16.64 3.01
N GLU A 175 1.51 -17.02 2.36
CA GLU A 175 2.83 -17.11 3.00
C GLU A 175 3.37 -15.73 3.40
N ILE A 176 3.12 -14.72 2.56
CA ILE A 176 3.51 -13.34 2.84
C ILE A 176 2.76 -12.82 4.07
N ILE A 177 1.45 -13.07 4.12
CA ILE A 177 0.57 -12.60 5.18
C ILE A 177 0.92 -13.26 6.51
N ASP A 178 1.06 -14.59 6.55
CA ASP A 178 1.47 -15.30 7.77
C ASP A 178 2.81 -14.78 8.29
N ALA A 179 3.77 -14.59 7.38
CA ALA A 179 5.08 -14.10 7.79
C ALA A 179 5.05 -12.67 8.33
N ILE A 180 4.22 -11.80 7.77
CA ILE A 180 4.08 -10.42 8.25
C ILE A 180 3.35 -10.39 9.59
N LEU A 181 2.26 -11.15 9.75
CA LEU A 181 1.53 -11.24 11.01
C LEU A 181 2.45 -11.72 12.13
N HIS A 182 3.25 -12.76 11.88
CA HIS A 182 4.26 -13.23 12.81
C HIS A 182 5.36 -12.17 13.07
N GLU A 183 5.87 -11.50 12.04
CA GLU A 183 6.90 -10.45 12.19
C GLU A 183 6.43 -9.31 13.10
N ILE A 184 5.15 -8.93 13.02
CA ILE A 184 4.60 -7.80 13.76
C ILE A 184 3.93 -8.20 15.08
N ASP A 185 4.10 -9.46 15.52
CA ASP A 185 3.60 -10.01 16.78
C ASP A 185 2.07 -10.00 16.88
N ILE A 186 1.40 -10.47 15.83
CA ILE A 186 -0.06 -10.70 15.82
C ILE A 186 -0.32 -12.20 15.80
N ASP A 187 -1.00 -12.69 16.85
CA ASP A 187 -1.34 -14.11 17.04
C ASP A 187 -2.60 -14.53 16.26
N ILE A 188 -2.57 -14.35 14.93
CA ILE A 188 -3.55 -14.88 13.98
C ILE A 188 -2.86 -15.34 12.70
N THR A 189 -3.51 -16.21 11.93
CA THR A 189 -3.02 -16.69 10.63
C THR A 189 -3.89 -16.21 9.47
N ASN A 190 -3.41 -16.37 8.24
CA ASN A 190 -4.19 -16.10 7.03
C ASN A 190 -5.53 -16.84 7.02
N LYS A 191 -5.60 -18.02 7.64
CA LYS A 191 -6.81 -18.84 7.72
C LYS A 191 -7.89 -18.16 8.54
N ASP A 192 -7.50 -17.47 9.60
CA ASP A 192 -8.41 -16.71 10.47
C ASP A 192 -8.98 -15.48 9.77
N LEU A 193 -8.25 -14.95 8.79
CA LEU A 193 -8.68 -13.82 7.96
C LEU A 193 -9.63 -14.21 6.83
N LYS A 194 -9.80 -15.51 6.52
CA LYS A 194 -10.73 -15.96 5.48
C LYS A 194 -12.18 -15.65 5.88
N ILE A 195 -12.91 -15.07 4.93
CA ILE A 195 -14.36 -14.83 5.05
C ILE A 195 -15.06 -16.00 4.40
N ILE A 196 -15.63 -16.89 5.21
CA ILE A 196 -16.45 -18.00 4.73
C ILE A 196 -17.88 -17.47 4.59
N HIS A 197 -18.36 -17.31 3.36
CA HIS A 197 -19.80 -17.24 3.15
C HIS A 197 -20.38 -18.62 3.42
N LYS A 198 -21.11 -18.78 4.54
CA LYS A 198 -22.04 -19.90 4.66
C LYS A 198 -23.02 -19.76 3.50
N GLN A 199 -22.86 -20.58 2.47
CA GLN A 199 -23.95 -20.82 1.52
C GLN A 199 -25.11 -21.35 2.37
N ILE A 200 -26.14 -20.52 2.54
CA ILE A 200 -27.45 -21.00 2.96
C ILE A 200 -27.92 -21.83 1.78
N PHE A 201 -27.60 -23.12 1.78
CA PHE A 201 -28.37 -24.08 1.01
C PHE A 201 -29.75 -24.07 1.66
N ASP A 202 -30.69 -23.38 1.03
CA ASP A 202 -32.11 -23.63 1.25
C ASP A 202 -32.36 -25.09 0.89
N GLY A 203 -32.24 -25.94 1.91
CA GLY A 203 -32.78 -27.29 1.91
C GLY A 203 -34.29 -27.20 1.89
N GLY A 204 -34.84 -26.92 0.71
CA GLY A 204 -36.26 -26.92 0.42
C GLY A 204 -36.58 -27.94 -0.68
N ARG A 205 -36.31 -29.22 -0.41
CA ARG A 205 -37.02 -30.32 -1.08
C ARG A 205 -37.95 -30.97 -0.05
N SER A 206 -39.23 -30.68 -0.19
CA SER A 206 -40.34 -31.64 -0.06
C SER A 206 -41.61 -30.96 -0.55
#